data_AF-A0A815H2Y0-F1
#
_entry.id   AF-A0A815H2Y0-F1
#
_cell.length_a   1.000
_cell.length_b   1.000
_cell.length_c   1.000
_cell.angle_alpha   90.00
_cell.angle_beta   90.00
_cell.angle_gamma   90.00
#
_symmetry.space_group_name_H-M   'P 1'
#
loop_
_entity.id
_entity.type
_entity.pdbx_description
1 polymer ?
#
loop_
_entity_poly.entity_id
_entity_poly.type
_entity_poly.pdbx_seq_one_letter_code
_entity_poly.pdbx_strand_id
1 'polypeptide(L)'
;MICFLFFTYVLFWLTLSTIKQINDLNKPEISHQTRFRSNRTLYFVINQLFQLQINLVLIDPQILQHLFIHRLPFDDIHRTFITFAIVEESLQPLISSLHDLKLSMKTSETNSRNRKHLVDHIFIKHHRLTVHVAVLHKYSSYYRIHVNHQSLPKNVHLPFGDKLRAIDYFETELHEYLFYYPRNVSHFLWLYDSSEFIHCNRRLASRMKKKYNIHESMSQLSLIVKPMVHIGQSLNQLQKHYWIAGGTLLGWYRHCGLIPYTGDADFGLFYEEYDESIRSHFLGNPVTHIWAALGLVNDSLEFRLSSGRYVFDLFWTYREGNNARWYGYQAQRSKYRRSLPLFSKVCSGDLFGYRFSVPCSPIEYLDHEYGKNNWTVPLQKDYGWINMKYHSMWNDISWMYAVRLYSPEGHLRSDELAISWVAKRFNYTYASVPSFLNVLPNETVTLPPLKSEFVQVKSQKVEEQKPVEKEEQRQEEEEEEPEGEGKENENEGQEPNEEEQEEDKNAEKPDTEAQEEKQNEEERNQNEPEEEDVDE
;
A
#
# COMPACT_ATOMS: atom_id res chain seq x y z
N MET A 1 71.52 30.29 -7.49
CA MET A 1 70.94 29.58 -8.67
C MET A 1 71.04 28.07 -8.56
N ILE A 2 72.23 27.45 -8.62
CA ILE A 2 72.39 25.98 -8.77
C ILE A 2 71.55 25.17 -7.77
N CYS A 3 71.61 25.45 -6.47
CA CYS A 3 70.83 24.73 -5.46
C CYS A 3 69.31 24.85 -5.65
N PHE A 4 68.82 25.95 -6.24
CA PHE A 4 67.40 26.17 -6.51
C PHE A 4 66.92 25.32 -7.69
N LEU A 5 67.75 25.18 -8.74
CA LEU A 5 67.50 24.28 -9.86
C LEU A 5 67.54 22.81 -9.44
N PHE A 6 68.42 22.45 -8.50
CA PHE A 6 68.45 21.09 -7.95
C PHE A 6 67.18 20.79 -7.14
N PHE A 7 66.72 21.74 -6.33
CA PHE A 7 65.51 21.57 -5.52
C PHE A 7 64.24 21.45 -6.38
N THR A 8 64.08 22.25 -7.43
CA THR A 8 62.94 22.11 -8.36
C THR A 8 63.00 20.81 -9.15
N TYR A 9 64.19 20.36 -9.56
CA TYR A 9 64.35 19.08 -10.27
C TYR A 9 63.97 17.87 -9.38
N VAL A 10 64.38 17.87 -8.11
CA VAL A 10 63.97 16.83 -7.13
C VAL A 10 62.47 16.87 -6.87
N LEU A 11 61.87 18.06 -6.72
CA LEU A 11 60.43 18.19 -6.53
C LEU A 11 59.62 17.66 -7.73
N PHE A 12 60.08 17.94 -8.95
CA PHE A 12 59.48 17.47 -10.20
C PHE A 12 59.59 15.95 -10.38
N TRP A 13 60.70 15.33 -9.96
CA TRP A 13 60.82 13.88 -9.93
C TRP A 13 59.92 13.23 -8.87
N LEU A 14 59.75 13.85 -7.70
CA LEU A 14 58.84 13.36 -6.66
C LEU A 14 57.37 13.42 -7.10
N THR A 15 56.93 14.50 -7.78
CA THR A 15 55.56 14.58 -8.31
C THR A 15 55.33 13.63 -9.48
N LEU A 16 56.31 13.44 -10.39
CA LEU A 16 56.20 12.42 -11.43
C LEU A 16 56.14 10.99 -10.86
N SER A 17 56.88 10.72 -9.79
CA SER A 17 56.86 9.41 -9.11
C SER A 17 55.50 9.10 -8.48
N THR A 18 54.91 10.07 -7.76
CA THR A 18 53.57 9.89 -7.16
C THR A 18 52.45 9.84 -8.20
N ILE A 19 52.51 10.66 -9.26
CA ILE A 19 51.57 10.57 -10.39
C ILE A 19 51.65 9.18 -11.06
N LYS A 20 52.85 8.59 -11.19
CA LYS A 20 53.00 7.24 -11.71
C LYS A 20 52.38 6.19 -10.78
N GLN A 21 52.63 6.26 -9.47
CA GLN A 21 51.99 5.34 -8.50
C GLN A 21 50.47 5.46 -8.50
N ILE A 22 49.91 6.67 -8.60
CA ILE A 22 48.45 6.89 -8.69
C ILE A 22 47.87 6.31 -9.99
N ASN A 23 48.58 6.42 -11.12
CA ASN A 23 48.15 5.84 -12.39
C ASN A 23 48.31 4.31 -12.46
N ASP A 24 49.27 3.73 -11.73
CA ASP A 24 49.39 2.27 -11.61
C ASP A 24 48.38 1.69 -10.59
N LEU A 25 47.95 2.44 -9.57
CA LEU A 25 46.85 2.08 -8.67
C LEU A 25 45.44 2.20 -9.29
N ASN A 26 45.27 3.07 -10.29
CA ASN A 26 43.99 3.25 -11.00
C ASN A 26 43.83 2.34 -12.24
N LYS A 27 44.72 1.37 -12.45
CA LYS A 27 44.49 0.29 -13.42
C LYS A 27 43.64 -0.80 -12.76
N PRO A 28 42.48 -1.18 -13.32
CA PRO A 28 41.79 -2.36 -12.84
C PRO A 28 42.62 -3.60 -13.20
N GLU A 29 43.26 -4.21 -12.19
CA GLU A 29 43.77 -5.57 -12.33
C GLU A 29 42.59 -6.54 -12.48
N ILE A 30 42.24 -6.86 -13.71
CA ILE A 30 41.27 -7.91 -14.05
C ILE A 30 41.95 -9.28 -13.83
N SER A 31 42.26 -9.56 -12.57
CA SER A 31 43.07 -10.69 -12.08
C SER A 31 42.23 -11.74 -11.34
N HIS A 32 40.91 -11.75 -11.57
CA HIS A 32 40.02 -12.82 -11.12
C HIS A 32 39.36 -13.53 -12.31
N GLN A 33 40.11 -14.44 -12.93
CA GLN A 33 39.52 -15.55 -13.68
C GLN A 33 38.97 -16.62 -12.72
N THR A 34 38.00 -16.23 -11.88
CA THR A 34 37.11 -17.19 -11.24
C THR A 34 36.33 -17.96 -12.31
N ARG A 35 35.98 -19.22 -12.01
CA ARG A 35 35.75 -20.24 -13.05
C ARG A 35 34.31 -20.29 -13.57
N PHE A 36 33.72 -19.12 -13.86
CA PHE A 36 32.32 -18.92 -14.26
C PHE A 36 31.81 -19.95 -15.27
N ARG A 37 30.88 -20.80 -14.82
CA ARG A 37 30.36 -21.95 -15.58
C ARG A 37 28.84 -22.12 -15.54
N SER A 38 28.12 -21.59 -14.57
CA SER A 38 26.69 -21.86 -14.37
C SER A 38 25.76 -20.96 -15.18
N ASN A 39 26.05 -19.67 -15.40
CA ASN A 39 25.18 -18.82 -16.22
C ASN A 39 25.86 -17.84 -17.20
N ARG A 40 26.73 -18.38 -18.06
CA ARG A 40 27.38 -17.63 -19.15
C ARG A 40 26.40 -16.90 -20.08
N THR A 41 25.21 -17.45 -20.33
CA THR A 41 24.21 -16.82 -21.20
C THR A 41 23.59 -15.58 -20.55
N LEU A 42 23.30 -15.62 -19.25
CA LEU A 42 22.82 -14.45 -18.51
C LEU A 42 23.88 -13.36 -18.42
N TYR A 43 25.10 -13.74 -18.01
CA TYR A 43 26.21 -12.79 -17.92
C TYR A 43 26.47 -12.11 -19.27
N PHE A 44 26.49 -12.88 -20.37
CA PHE A 44 26.62 -12.33 -21.72
C PHE A 44 25.51 -11.32 -22.04
N VAL A 45 24.24 -11.67 -21.84
CA VAL A 45 23.11 -10.78 -22.17
C VAL A 45 23.12 -9.51 -21.32
N ILE A 46 23.35 -9.62 -20.01
CA ILE A 46 23.48 -8.44 -19.13
C ILE A 46 24.66 -7.57 -19.56
N ASN A 47 25.83 -8.14 -19.79
CA ASN A 47 27.00 -7.38 -20.22
C ASN A 47 26.79 -6.72 -21.59
N GLN A 48 26.08 -7.35 -22.54
CA GLN A 48 25.69 -6.70 -23.80
C GLN A 48 24.73 -5.53 -23.59
N LEU A 49 23.73 -5.68 -22.71
CA LEU A 49 22.78 -4.59 -22.40
C LEU A 49 23.46 -3.43 -21.64
N PHE A 50 24.39 -3.73 -20.73
CA PHE A 50 25.20 -2.74 -20.02
C PHE A 50 26.14 -1.98 -20.96
N GLN A 51 26.74 -2.66 -21.94
CA GLN A 51 27.60 -2.04 -22.96
C GLN A 51 26.86 -1.05 -23.87
N LEU A 52 25.52 -1.03 -23.87
CA LEU A 52 24.73 0.01 -24.54
C LEU A 52 24.74 1.36 -23.79
N GLN A 53 25.34 1.43 -22.60
CA GLN A 53 25.32 2.60 -21.70
C GLN A 53 23.90 3.01 -21.26
N ILE A 54 23.00 2.02 -21.17
CA ILE A 54 21.60 2.22 -20.79
C ILE A 54 21.40 1.78 -19.34
N ASN A 55 20.80 2.67 -18.54
CA ASN A 55 20.55 2.45 -17.11
C ASN A 55 19.36 1.50 -16.88
N LEU A 56 19.53 0.23 -17.25
CA LEU A 56 18.60 -0.83 -16.89
C LEU A 56 18.71 -1.15 -15.39
N VAL A 57 17.57 -1.19 -14.73
CA VAL A 57 17.45 -1.43 -13.28
C VAL A 57 16.89 -2.82 -13.04
N LEU A 58 17.61 -3.71 -12.36
CA LEU A 58 17.08 -5.01 -11.93
C LEU A 58 15.96 -4.80 -10.91
N ILE A 59 14.74 -5.22 -11.23
CA ILE A 59 13.57 -5.09 -10.34
C ILE A 59 12.87 -6.42 -10.04
N ASP A 60 13.32 -7.55 -10.61
CA ASP A 60 12.79 -8.89 -10.32
C ASP A 60 12.85 -9.18 -8.80
N PRO A 61 11.70 -9.25 -8.10
CA PRO A 61 11.70 -9.31 -6.63
C PRO A 61 12.40 -10.55 -6.08
N GLN A 62 12.37 -11.66 -6.82
CA GLN A 62 12.89 -12.94 -6.37
C GLN A 62 14.42 -13.01 -6.56
N ILE A 63 14.95 -12.32 -7.58
CA ILE A 63 16.41 -12.16 -7.74
C ILE A 63 16.96 -11.11 -6.77
N LEU A 64 16.23 -10.02 -6.54
CA LEU A 64 16.59 -9.03 -5.51
C LEU A 64 16.65 -9.67 -4.11
N GLN A 65 15.72 -10.55 -3.77
CA GLN A 65 15.77 -11.36 -2.54
C GLN A 65 17.00 -12.28 -2.51
N HIS A 66 17.25 -13.05 -3.57
CA HIS A 66 18.41 -13.95 -3.69
C HIS A 66 19.75 -13.21 -3.47
N LEU A 67 19.98 -12.14 -4.21
CA LEU A 67 21.26 -11.41 -4.22
C LEU A 67 21.49 -10.58 -2.96
N PHE A 68 20.50 -9.82 -2.49
CA PHE A 68 20.72 -8.76 -1.50
C PHE A 68 20.18 -9.08 -0.10
N ILE A 69 19.09 -9.88 -0.01
CA ILE A 69 18.51 -10.29 1.27
C ILE A 69 19.15 -11.60 1.77
N HIS A 70 19.25 -12.60 0.89
CA HIS A 70 19.87 -13.89 1.21
C HIS A 70 21.39 -13.92 0.95
N ARG A 71 21.94 -12.92 0.25
CA ARG A 71 23.38 -12.77 -0.05
C ARG A 71 23.98 -13.97 -0.79
N LEU A 72 23.18 -14.58 -1.67
CA LEU A 72 23.58 -15.74 -2.46
C LEU A 72 24.27 -15.30 -3.78
N PRO A 73 25.28 -16.05 -4.26
CA PRO A 73 25.99 -15.73 -5.51
C PRO A 73 25.10 -15.52 -6.74
N PHE A 74 25.52 -14.62 -7.62
CA PHE A 74 24.88 -14.41 -8.93
C PHE A 74 24.92 -15.66 -9.82
N ASP A 75 26.00 -16.45 -9.72
CA ASP A 75 26.20 -17.70 -10.48
C ASP A 75 25.15 -18.78 -10.15
N ASP A 76 24.44 -18.68 -9.01
CA ASP A 76 23.39 -19.62 -8.60
C ASP A 76 22.01 -19.28 -9.19
N ILE A 77 21.88 -18.17 -9.94
CA ILE A 77 20.61 -17.74 -10.55
C ILE A 77 20.30 -18.60 -11.78
N HIS A 78 19.58 -19.71 -11.56
CA HIS A 78 19.12 -20.61 -12.61
C HIS A 78 17.78 -20.19 -13.23
N ARG A 79 17.68 -18.92 -13.70
CA ARG A 79 16.46 -18.36 -14.31
C ARG A 79 16.52 -18.25 -15.83
N THR A 80 15.40 -18.57 -16.47
CA THR A 80 15.12 -18.38 -17.90
C THR A 80 14.28 -17.13 -18.19
N PHE A 81 13.79 -16.45 -17.15
CA PHE A 81 13.01 -15.22 -17.23
C PHE A 81 13.46 -14.27 -16.11
N ILE A 82 13.71 -13.00 -16.45
CA ILE A 82 14.20 -11.97 -15.53
C ILE A 82 13.57 -10.63 -15.87
N THR A 83 13.14 -9.86 -14.87
CA THR A 83 12.61 -8.50 -15.06
C THR A 83 13.59 -7.40 -14.67
N PHE A 84 13.88 -6.53 -15.64
CA PHE A 84 14.50 -5.22 -15.47
C PHE A 84 13.45 -4.12 -15.68
N ALA A 85 13.83 -2.90 -15.35
CA ALA A 85 13.09 -1.67 -15.60
C ALA A 85 13.90 -0.73 -16.48
N ILE A 86 13.21 0.13 -17.23
CA ILE A 86 13.79 1.31 -17.87
C ILE A 86 12.88 2.51 -17.68
N VAL A 87 13.44 3.70 -17.50
CA VAL A 87 12.66 4.94 -17.44
C VAL A 87 12.25 5.37 -18.85
N GLU A 88 11.03 5.87 -19.01
CA GLU A 88 10.42 6.15 -20.32
C GLU A 88 11.30 6.99 -21.27
N GLU A 89 12.06 7.98 -20.78
CA GLU A 89 12.92 8.80 -21.65
C GLU A 89 14.15 8.05 -22.19
N SER A 90 14.55 6.92 -21.58
CA SER A 90 15.64 6.06 -22.07
C SER A 90 15.17 4.96 -23.04
N LEU A 91 13.87 4.89 -23.33
CA LEU A 91 13.26 3.82 -24.12
C LEU A 91 13.66 3.83 -25.60
N GLN A 92 13.76 5.01 -26.23
CA GLN A 92 14.13 5.15 -27.65
C GLN A 92 15.61 4.82 -27.93
N PRO A 93 16.58 5.21 -27.07
CA PRO A 93 17.93 4.64 -27.09
C PRO A 93 17.94 3.11 -27.04
N LEU A 94 17.18 2.48 -26.12
CA LEU A 94 17.12 1.02 -26.01
C LEU A 94 16.60 0.35 -27.28
N ILE A 95 15.48 0.84 -27.84
CA ILE A 95 14.89 0.28 -29.06
C ILE A 95 15.89 0.36 -30.24
N SER A 96 16.58 1.49 -30.38
CA SER A 96 17.63 1.69 -31.40
C SER A 96 18.76 0.68 -31.23
N SER A 97 19.36 0.59 -30.04
CA SER A 97 20.51 -0.28 -29.78
C SER A 97 20.18 -1.78 -29.85
N LEU A 98 18.95 -2.19 -29.49
CA LEU A 98 18.52 -3.60 -29.62
C LEU A 98 18.35 -4.03 -31.08
N HIS A 99 17.94 -3.12 -31.96
CA HIS A 99 17.86 -3.36 -33.40
C HIS A 99 19.24 -3.62 -34.01
N ASP A 100 20.24 -2.83 -33.64
CA ASP A 100 21.63 -3.00 -34.12
C ASP A 100 22.27 -4.30 -33.62
N LEU A 101 21.97 -4.72 -32.39
CA LEU A 101 22.35 -6.04 -31.85
C LEU A 101 21.60 -7.22 -32.49
N LYS A 102 20.59 -6.97 -33.34
CA LYS A 102 19.75 -7.99 -34.01
C LYS A 102 19.07 -8.98 -33.03
N LEU A 103 18.78 -8.53 -31.81
CA LEU A 103 18.12 -9.34 -30.80
C LEU A 103 16.62 -9.49 -31.10
N SER A 104 16.05 -10.65 -30.80
CA SER A 104 14.62 -10.90 -31.01
C SER A 104 13.81 -10.14 -29.95
N MET A 105 13.14 -9.07 -30.39
CA MET A 105 12.36 -8.16 -29.55
C MET A 105 10.85 -8.29 -29.79
N LYS A 106 10.03 -8.06 -28.76
CA LYS A 106 8.59 -7.77 -28.88
C LYS A 106 8.15 -6.66 -27.91
N THR A 107 7.19 -5.83 -28.30
CA THR A 107 6.63 -4.71 -27.49
C THR A 107 5.19 -5.00 -27.05
N SER A 108 4.89 -4.83 -25.75
CA SER A 108 3.51 -4.68 -25.27
C SER A 108 3.14 -3.21 -25.33
N GLU A 109 1.97 -2.90 -25.87
CA GLU A 109 1.52 -1.52 -26.08
C GLU A 109 0.08 -1.30 -25.63
N THR A 110 -0.17 -0.22 -24.89
CA THR A 110 -1.51 0.23 -24.49
C THR A 110 -2.12 1.15 -25.56
N ASN A 111 -3.12 0.63 -26.28
CA ASN A 111 -3.85 1.42 -27.27
C ASN A 111 -4.96 2.26 -26.59
N SER A 112 -4.68 3.54 -26.35
CA SER A 112 -5.56 4.47 -25.64
C SER A 112 -6.05 5.58 -26.57
N ARG A 113 -7.37 5.86 -26.56
CA ARG A 113 -8.00 6.85 -27.48
C ARG A 113 -7.36 8.24 -27.48
N ASN A 114 -6.65 8.62 -26.41
CA ASN A 114 -6.02 9.93 -26.26
C ASN A 114 -4.48 9.85 -26.08
N ARG A 115 -3.82 8.73 -26.36
CA ARG A 115 -2.35 8.61 -26.36
C ARG A 115 -1.87 7.81 -27.57
N LYS A 116 -0.83 8.31 -28.26
CA LYS A 116 -0.07 7.48 -29.20
C LYS A 116 0.45 6.23 -28.49
N HIS A 117 0.65 5.15 -29.26
CA HIS A 117 1.19 3.86 -28.82
C HIS A 117 2.32 4.04 -27.79
N LEU A 118 2.01 3.80 -26.51
CA LEU A 118 2.99 3.68 -25.45
C LEU A 118 3.49 2.25 -25.43
N VAL A 119 4.81 2.06 -25.51
CA VAL A 119 5.44 0.76 -25.26
C VAL A 119 5.61 0.63 -23.76
N ASP A 120 4.87 -0.29 -23.16
CA ASP A 120 4.81 -0.50 -21.71
C ASP A 120 5.78 -1.60 -21.23
N HIS A 121 6.05 -2.59 -22.10
CA HIS A 121 6.95 -3.71 -21.82
C HIS A 121 7.73 -4.12 -23.08
N ILE A 122 9.01 -4.46 -22.92
CA ILE A 122 9.85 -5.04 -23.96
C ILE A 122 10.28 -6.46 -23.55
N PHE A 123 10.19 -7.41 -24.49
CA PHE A 123 10.68 -8.78 -24.32
C PHE A 123 11.85 -9.04 -25.26
N ILE A 124 13.03 -9.29 -24.69
CA ILE A 124 14.29 -9.55 -25.41
C ILE A 124 14.64 -11.02 -25.22
N LYS A 125 14.69 -11.80 -26.32
CA LYS A 125 14.94 -13.25 -26.25
C LYS A 125 16.33 -13.63 -26.78
N HIS A 126 17.08 -14.38 -25.98
CA HIS A 126 18.39 -14.91 -26.33
C HIS A 126 18.55 -16.38 -25.88
N HIS A 127 18.62 -17.30 -26.83
CA HIS A 127 18.50 -18.76 -26.62
C HIS A 127 17.28 -19.15 -25.75
N ARG A 128 17.52 -19.59 -24.50
CA ARG A 128 16.51 -19.98 -23.50
C ARG A 128 16.19 -18.88 -22.49
N LEU A 129 16.94 -17.77 -22.50
CA LEU A 129 16.71 -16.62 -21.63
C LEU A 129 15.76 -15.62 -22.30
N THR A 130 14.82 -15.11 -21.51
CA THR A 130 14.00 -13.94 -21.84
C THR A 130 14.29 -12.86 -20.81
N VAL A 131 14.76 -11.70 -21.26
CA VAL A 131 14.82 -10.48 -20.45
C VAL A 131 13.53 -9.70 -20.73
N HIS A 132 12.74 -9.48 -19.69
CA HIS A 132 11.61 -8.57 -19.70
C HIS A 132 12.10 -7.21 -19.17
N VAL A 133 11.75 -6.13 -19.87
CA VAL A 133 12.00 -4.76 -19.44
C VAL A 133 10.65 -4.05 -19.31
N ALA A 134 10.25 -3.77 -18.07
CA ALA A 134 9.06 -2.96 -17.79
C ALA A 134 9.40 -1.46 -17.90
N VAL A 135 8.49 -0.65 -18.44
CA VAL A 135 8.71 0.79 -18.58
C VAL A 135 8.17 1.53 -17.36
N LEU A 136 9.01 2.39 -16.79
CA LEU A 136 8.71 3.27 -15.66
C LEU A 136 8.22 4.62 -16.21
N HIS A 137 6.90 4.76 -16.35
CA HIS A 137 6.25 5.99 -16.79
C HIS A 137 6.19 6.99 -15.64
N LYS A 138 6.65 8.23 -15.85
CA LYS A 138 6.68 9.24 -14.79
C LYS A 138 5.32 9.88 -14.54
N TYR A 139 4.95 9.98 -13.26
CA TYR A 139 3.83 10.77 -12.75
C TYR A 139 4.38 11.82 -11.75
N SER A 140 3.53 12.63 -11.12
CA SER A 140 4.01 13.82 -10.39
C SER A 140 4.94 13.51 -9.20
N SER A 141 4.84 12.33 -8.57
CA SER A 141 5.74 11.91 -7.47
C SER A 141 6.15 10.43 -7.47
N TYR A 142 5.81 9.67 -8.51
CA TYR A 142 5.92 8.21 -8.54
C TYR A 142 6.00 7.67 -9.97
N TYR A 143 6.52 6.45 -10.14
CA TYR A 143 6.47 5.72 -11.41
C TYR A 143 5.19 4.90 -11.52
N ARG A 144 4.58 4.86 -12.71
CA ARG A 144 3.61 3.82 -13.09
C ARG A 144 4.24 2.79 -14.01
N ILE A 145 3.75 1.56 -13.87
CA ILE A 145 4.05 0.44 -14.75
C ILE A 145 2.71 -0.14 -15.16
N HIS A 146 2.47 -0.24 -16.47
CA HIS A 146 1.19 -0.69 -17.03
C HIS A 146 1.07 -2.23 -17.00
N VAL A 147 -0.02 -2.76 -17.56
CA VAL A 147 -0.27 -4.21 -17.65
C VAL A 147 0.33 -4.73 -18.94
N ASN A 148 1.02 -5.88 -18.88
CA ASN A 148 1.45 -6.56 -20.09
C ASN A 148 0.22 -7.15 -20.80
N HIS A 149 -0.03 -6.69 -22.03
CA HIS A 149 -1.13 -7.16 -22.87
C HIS A 149 -0.71 -8.28 -23.83
N GLN A 150 0.57 -8.68 -23.89
CA GLN A 150 0.98 -9.85 -24.66
C GLN A 150 0.62 -11.16 -23.97
N SER A 151 0.12 -12.12 -24.75
CA SER A 151 -0.02 -13.52 -24.31
C SER A 151 1.35 -14.16 -24.08
N LEU A 152 1.53 -14.75 -22.90
CA LEU A 152 2.77 -15.41 -22.47
C LEU A 152 2.50 -16.88 -22.08
N PRO A 153 3.53 -17.74 -22.05
CA PRO A 153 3.39 -19.12 -21.58
C PRO A 153 2.87 -19.15 -20.13
N LYS A 154 1.93 -20.06 -19.83
CA LYS A 154 1.23 -20.14 -18.51
C LYS A 154 2.15 -20.30 -17.29
N ASN A 155 3.39 -20.71 -17.49
CA ASN A 155 4.41 -20.89 -16.45
C ASN A 155 5.32 -19.65 -16.24
N VAL A 156 5.07 -18.54 -16.94
CA VAL A 156 5.81 -17.28 -16.76
C VAL A 156 5.03 -16.37 -15.82
N HIS A 157 5.49 -16.25 -14.58
CA HIS A 157 5.08 -15.16 -13.70
C HIS A 157 5.84 -13.89 -14.11
N LEU A 158 5.12 -12.80 -14.36
CA LEU A 158 5.70 -11.52 -14.80
C LEU A 158 5.57 -10.49 -13.67
N PRO A 159 6.56 -10.35 -12.77
CA PRO A 159 6.54 -9.28 -11.80
C PRO A 159 6.61 -7.93 -12.54
N PHE A 160 5.83 -6.95 -12.08
CA PHE A 160 5.71 -5.64 -12.73
C PHE A 160 5.14 -5.69 -14.15
N GLY A 161 3.93 -6.25 -14.27
CA GLY A 161 3.12 -6.24 -15.49
C GLY A 161 1.99 -7.27 -15.49
N ASP A 162 1.98 -8.15 -14.48
CA ASP A 162 0.81 -8.85 -13.96
C ASP A 162 -0.39 -7.92 -13.65
N LYS A 163 -0.09 -6.71 -13.17
CA LYS A 163 -1.06 -5.70 -12.72
C LYS A 163 -0.55 -4.29 -13.03
N LEU A 164 -1.47 -3.35 -13.19
CA LEU A 164 -1.17 -1.92 -13.18
C LEU A 164 -0.58 -1.59 -11.82
N ARG A 165 0.60 -0.96 -11.79
CA ARG A 165 1.35 -0.70 -10.55
C ARG A 165 1.81 0.75 -10.48
N ALA A 166 1.97 1.23 -9.25
CA ALA A 166 2.53 2.52 -8.89
C ALA A 166 3.55 2.34 -7.76
N ILE A 167 4.75 2.88 -7.94
CA ILE A 167 5.83 2.79 -6.96
C ILE A 167 6.51 4.15 -6.82
N ASP A 168 6.81 4.55 -5.58
CA ASP A 168 7.47 5.83 -5.31
C ASP A 168 8.84 5.90 -5.99
N TYR A 169 9.32 7.11 -6.28
CA TYR A 169 10.67 7.29 -6.81
C TYR A 169 11.73 6.76 -5.83
N PHE A 170 12.65 5.96 -6.35
CA PHE A 170 13.68 5.27 -5.57
C PHE A 170 15.08 5.49 -6.15
N GLU A 171 16.07 5.59 -5.28
CA GLU A 171 17.49 5.66 -5.67
C GLU A 171 17.98 4.30 -6.20
N THR A 172 18.98 4.34 -7.09
CA THR A 172 19.63 3.14 -7.61
C THR A 172 21.13 3.15 -7.37
N GLU A 173 21.71 1.96 -7.27
CA GLU A 173 23.14 1.71 -7.10
C GLU A 173 23.62 0.72 -8.18
N LEU A 174 24.90 0.74 -8.55
CA LEU A 174 25.47 -0.10 -9.60
C LEU A 174 26.10 -1.37 -9.00
N HIS A 175 25.56 -2.54 -9.31
CA HIS A 175 26.11 -3.82 -8.89
C HIS A 175 27.20 -4.30 -9.86
N GLU A 176 28.43 -4.45 -9.36
CA GLU A 176 29.59 -5.09 -10.04
C GLU A 176 29.90 -4.62 -11.48
N TYR A 177 29.50 -3.38 -11.82
CA TYR A 177 29.55 -2.84 -13.19
C TYR A 177 28.75 -3.67 -14.23
N LEU A 178 27.64 -4.30 -13.79
CA LEU A 178 26.76 -5.13 -14.61
C LEU A 178 25.35 -4.57 -14.77
N PHE A 179 24.74 -4.04 -13.69
CA PHE A 179 23.37 -3.50 -13.73
C PHE A 179 23.09 -2.57 -12.55
N TYR A 180 22.13 -1.67 -12.71
CA TYR A 180 21.59 -0.88 -11.60
C TYR A 180 20.57 -1.70 -10.80
N TYR A 181 20.42 -1.42 -9.51
CA TYR A 181 19.38 -2.03 -8.65
C TYR A 181 18.88 -1.00 -7.62
N PRO A 182 17.67 -1.18 -7.03
CA PRO A 182 17.14 -0.28 -6.00
C PRO A 182 18.05 -0.24 -4.76
N ARG A 183 18.55 0.94 -4.40
CA ARG A 183 19.58 1.11 -3.35
C ARG A 183 19.15 0.56 -1.98
N ASN A 184 17.87 0.72 -1.63
CA ASN A 184 17.24 0.07 -0.47
C ASN A 184 16.32 -1.06 -0.95
N VAL A 185 16.92 -2.24 -1.18
CA VAL A 185 16.22 -3.41 -1.70
C VAL A 185 15.07 -3.85 -0.80
N SER A 186 15.26 -3.85 0.53
CA SER A 186 14.21 -4.22 1.49
C SER A 186 12.97 -3.32 1.38
N HIS A 187 13.18 -2.00 1.33
CA HIS A 187 12.07 -1.04 1.14
C HIS A 187 11.43 -1.16 -0.26
N PHE A 188 12.21 -1.42 -1.31
CA PHE A 188 11.66 -1.66 -2.66
C PHE A 188 10.78 -2.92 -2.71
N LEU A 189 11.20 -4.01 -2.07
CA LEU A 189 10.42 -5.26 -1.96
C LEU A 189 9.15 -5.07 -1.11
N TRP A 190 9.21 -4.25 -0.06
CA TRP A 190 8.05 -3.86 0.74
C TRP A 190 7.05 -3.01 -0.08
N LEU A 191 7.54 -2.00 -0.82
CA LEU A 191 6.73 -1.20 -1.74
C LEU A 191 6.10 -2.06 -2.86
N TYR A 192 6.76 -3.11 -3.33
CA TYR A 192 6.24 -3.98 -4.39
C TYR A 192 4.92 -4.64 -4.01
N ASP A 193 4.70 -5.05 -2.76
CA ASP A 193 3.43 -5.68 -2.38
C ASP A 193 2.26 -4.69 -2.49
N SER A 194 2.40 -3.51 -1.89
CA SER A 194 1.40 -2.42 -1.92
C SER A 194 1.32 -1.64 -3.25
N SER A 195 2.22 -1.90 -4.20
CA SER A 195 2.30 -1.16 -5.47
C SER A 195 1.13 -1.37 -6.44
N GLU A 196 0.27 -2.36 -6.21
CA GLU A 196 -0.91 -2.65 -7.05
C GLU A 196 -1.84 -1.44 -7.15
N PHE A 197 -1.96 -0.81 -8.32
CA PHE A 197 -2.61 0.49 -8.47
C PHE A 197 -4.08 0.36 -8.88
N ILE A 198 -4.97 1.03 -8.12
CA ILE A 198 -6.40 1.12 -8.40
C ILE A 198 -6.87 2.57 -8.62
N HIS A 199 -7.88 2.75 -9.45
CA HIS A 199 -8.44 4.07 -9.76
C HIS A 199 -9.61 4.44 -8.85
N CYS A 200 -9.68 5.71 -8.46
CA CYS A 200 -10.91 6.35 -7.97
C CYS A 200 -12.04 6.26 -9.01
N ASN A 201 -13.30 6.34 -8.57
CA ASN A 201 -14.46 6.23 -9.46
C ASN A 201 -14.71 7.53 -10.25
N ARG A 202 -13.91 7.75 -11.30
CA ARG A 202 -13.99 8.95 -12.17
C ARG A 202 -15.41 9.25 -12.68
N ARG A 203 -16.19 8.22 -13.04
CA ARG A 203 -17.59 8.40 -13.50
C ARG A 203 -18.51 8.87 -12.39
N LEU A 204 -18.26 8.51 -11.13
CA LEU A 204 -18.95 9.07 -9.97
C LEU A 204 -18.46 10.50 -9.68
N ALA A 205 -17.15 10.73 -9.67
CA ALA A 205 -16.55 12.05 -9.45
C ALA A 205 -17.10 13.14 -10.39
N SER A 206 -17.15 12.88 -11.70
CA SER A 206 -17.73 13.83 -12.67
C SER A 206 -19.20 14.13 -12.42
N ARG A 207 -20.00 13.13 -12.00
CA ARG A 207 -21.42 13.32 -11.64
C ARG A 207 -21.56 14.14 -10.35
N MET A 208 -20.74 13.86 -9.33
CA MET A 208 -20.74 14.58 -8.06
C MET A 208 -20.34 16.06 -8.27
N LYS A 209 -19.27 16.32 -9.04
CA LYS A 209 -18.83 17.67 -9.37
C LYS A 209 -19.91 18.46 -10.12
N LYS A 210 -20.58 17.86 -11.12
CA LYS A 210 -21.68 18.50 -11.85
C LYS A 210 -22.92 18.74 -10.97
N LYS A 211 -23.32 17.75 -10.15
CA LYS A 211 -24.56 17.83 -9.33
C LYS A 211 -24.44 18.81 -8.16
N TYR A 212 -23.28 18.90 -7.53
CA TYR A 212 -23.08 19.70 -6.30
C TYR A 212 -22.20 20.95 -6.53
N ASN A 213 -21.94 21.32 -7.80
CA ASN A 213 -21.14 22.48 -8.20
C ASN A 213 -19.79 22.59 -7.43
N ILE A 214 -19.07 21.47 -7.34
CA ILE A 214 -17.87 21.38 -6.48
C ILE A 214 -16.69 22.08 -7.13
N HIS A 215 -16.26 23.19 -6.54
CA HIS A 215 -15.06 23.95 -6.92
C HIS A 215 -13.94 23.72 -5.90
N GLU A 216 -12.87 23.08 -6.35
CA GLU A 216 -11.70 22.76 -5.54
C GLU A 216 -10.63 23.86 -5.64
N SER A 217 -10.37 24.55 -4.53
CA SER A 217 -9.29 25.53 -4.47
C SER A 217 -7.94 24.82 -4.27
N MET A 218 -7.15 24.72 -5.34
CA MET A 218 -5.85 24.02 -5.33
C MET A 218 -4.87 24.57 -4.27
N SER A 219 -4.92 25.87 -3.97
CA SER A 219 -4.10 26.46 -2.90
C SER A 219 -4.53 25.94 -1.53
N GLN A 220 -5.83 25.91 -1.22
CA GLN A 220 -6.36 25.36 0.04
C GLN A 220 -6.13 23.85 0.16
N LEU A 221 -6.32 23.09 -0.93
CA LEU A 221 -6.01 21.66 -0.97
C LEU A 221 -4.52 21.39 -0.70
N SER A 222 -3.62 22.22 -1.22
CA SER A 222 -2.17 22.05 -0.98
C SER A 222 -1.79 22.14 0.52
N LEU A 223 -2.60 22.82 1.35
CA LEU A 223 -2.34 22.96 2.79
C LEU A 223 -2.69 21.70 3.59
N ILE A 224 -3.63 20.87 3.12
CA ILE A 224 -3.97 19.58 3.74
C ILE A 224 -3.20 18.42 3.09
N VAL A 225 -3.04 18.44 1.76
CA VAL A 225 -2.36 17.37 1.01
C VAL A 225 -0.86 17.30 1.34
N LYS A 226 -0.15 18.42 1.54
CA LYS A 226 1.29 18.39 1.88
C LYS A 226 1.57 17.65 3.21
N PRO A 227 0.86 17.96 4.33
CA PRO A 227 0.90 17.13 5.54
C PRO A 227 0.55 15.65 5.30
N MET A 228 -0.49 15.35 4.52
CA MET A 228 -0.86 13.96 4.22
C MET A 228 0.27 13.22 3.50
N VAL A 229 0.94 13.86 2.53
CA VAL A 229 2.10 13.30 1.81
C VAL A 229 3.26 13.04 2.77
N HIS A 230 3.54 13.97 3.69
CA HIS A 230 4.57 13.76 4.72
C HIS A 230 4.24 12.58 5.63
N ILE A 231 2.99 12.43 6.07
CA ILE A 231 2.53 11.27 6.87
C ILE A 231 2.71 9.97 6.08
N GLY A 232 2.22 9.91 4.84
CA GLY A 232 2.32 8.71 3.99
C GLY A 232 3.75 8.31 3.66
N GLN A 233 4.62 9.28 3.37
CA GLN A 233 6.06 9.05 3.14
C GLN A 233 6.77 8.59 4.42
N SER A 234 6.43 9.16 5.57
CA SER A 234 6.97 8.74 6.87
C SER A 234 6.59 7.30 7.20
N LEU A 235 5.32 6.91 7.00
CA LEU A 235 4.86 5.54 7.22
C LEU A 235 5.50 4.55 6.23
N ASN A 236 5.73 4.94 4.97
CA ASN A 236 6.51 4.13 4.01
C ASN A 236 7.97 3.93 4.48
N GLN A 237 8.64 5.00 4.94
CA GLN A 237 10.02 4.93 5.45
C GLN A 237 10.14 4.02 6.69
N LEU A 238 9.13 4.03 7.57
CA LEU A 238 9.00 3.12 8.72
C LEU A 238 8.50 1.70 8.33
N GLN A 239 8.25 1.44 7.05
CA GLN A 239 7.71 0.18 6.51
C GLN A 239 6.39 -0.25 7.16
N LYS A 240 5.48 0.72 7.37
CA LYS A 240 4.17 0.53 8.00
C LYS A 240 3.05 0.62 6.98
N HIS A 241 2.30 -0.47 6.81
CA HIS A 241 1.14 -0.50 5.94
C HIS A 241 0.02 0.33 6.54
N TYR A 242 -0.30 1.41 5.83
CA TYR A 242 -1.42 2.29 6.11
C TYR A 242 -2.38 2.30 4.92
N TRP A 243 -3.54 2.93 5.08
CA TRP A 243 -4.37 3.41 3.99
C TRP A 243 -5.05 4.73 4.38
N ILE A 244 -5.39 5.59 3.42
CA ILE A 244 -6.35 6.66 3.70
C ILE A 244 -7.71 6.03 4.03
N ALA A 245 -8.34 6.44 5.13
CA ALA A 245 -9.51 5.78 5.73
C ALA A 245 -10.75 6.70 5.74
N GLY A 246 -11.86 6.23 6.32
CA GLY A 246 -13.01 7.07 6.68
C GLY A 246 -13.51 8.03 5.60
N GLY A 247 -13.66 9.30 5.98
CA GLY A 247 -14.12 10.38 5.10
C GLY A 247 -13.11 10.69 3.98
N THR A 248 -11.83 10.43 4.24
CA THR A 248 -10.72 10.65 3.31
C THR A 248 -10.73 9.65 2.16
N LEU A 249 -10.95 8.36 2.45
CA LEU A 249 -11.16 7.32 1.45
C LEU A 249 -12.43 7.56 0.64
N LEU A 250 -13.50 7.99 1.30
CA LEU A 250 -14.74 8.36 0.62
C LEU A 250 -14.53 9.56 -0.31
N GLY A 251 -13.75 10.57 0.11
CA GLY A 251 -13.29 11.67 -0.73
C GLY A 251 -12.58 11.15 -1.98
N TRP A 252 -11.52 10.36 -1.78
CA TRP A 252 -10.72 9.80 -2.87
C TRP A 252 -11.57 8.98 -3.84
N TYR A 253 -12.34 8.01 -3.36
CA TYR A 253 -13.05 7.09 -4.24
C TYR A 253 -14.24 7.75 -4.96
N ARG A 254 -15.01 8.61 -4.28
CA ARG A 254 -16.23 9.24 -4.82
C ARG A 254 -15.98 10.51 -5.62
N HIS A 255 -14.96 11.30 -5.27
CA HIS A 255 -14.65 12.59 -5.89
C HIS A 255 -13.34 12.61 -6.69
N CYS A 256 -12.48 11.58 -6.59
CA CYS A 256 -11.09 11.65 -7.09
C CYS A 256 -10.28 12.81 -6.48
N GLY A 257 -10.64 13.22 -5.26
CA GLY A 257 -10.12 14.38 -4.53
C GLY A 257 -10.39 14.24 -3.04
N LEU A 258 -10.67 15.34 -2.34
CA LEU A 258 -11.13 15.30 -0.94
C LEU A 258 -12.63 15.67 -0.85
N ILE A 259 -13.28 15.39 0.29
CA ILE A 259 -14.64 15.90 0.51
C ILE A 259 -14.52 17.41 0.82
N PRO A 260 -15.26 18.28 0.10
CA PRO A 260 -15.30 19.71 0.42
C PRO A 260 -15.66 19.96 1.88
N TYR A 261 -15.02 20.97 2.49
CA TYR A 261 -15.21 21.37 3.89
C TYR A 261 -14.75 20.37 4.97
N THR A 262 -14.04 19.29 4.61
CA THR A 262 -13.35 18.44 5.59
C THR A 262 -12.27 19.24 6.33
N GLY A 263 -12.21 19.13 7.67
CA GLY A 263 -11.21 19.81 8.51
C GLY A 263 -10.01 18.93 8.84
N ASP A 264 -10.18 17.64 8.63
CA ASP A 264 -9.37 16.52 9.04
C ASP A 264 -9.15 15.54 7.88
N ALA A 265 -8.17 14.64 8.04
CA ALA A 265 -8.02 13.45 7.20
C ALA A 265 -7.61 12.20 8.02
N ASP A 266 -8.18 11.06 7.65
CA ASP A 266 -8.09 9.79 8.36
C ASP A 266 -7.08 8.86 7.69
N PHE A 267 -6.29 8.15 8.51
CA PHE A 267 -5.47 7.02 8.07
C PHE A 267 -5.75 5.80 8.94
N GLY A 268 -5.90 4.63 8.33
CA GLY A 268 -5.96 3.34 9.03
C GLY A 268 -4.61 2.64 8.96
N LEU A 269 -4.26 1.91 10.02
CA LEU A 269 -3.06 1.07 10.12
C LEU A 269 -3.44 -0.33 10.66
N PHE A 270 -2.59 -1.33 10.44
CA PHE A 270 -2.73 -2.64 11.08
C PHE A 270 -2.13 -2.64 12.48
N TYR A 271 -2.88 -3.13 13.48
CA TYR A 271 -2.35 -3.33 14.84
C TYR A 271 -1.18 -4.33 14.85
N GLU A 272 -1.20 -5.33 13.97
CA GLU A 272 -0.12 -6.31 13.85
C GLU A 272 1.25 -5.72 13.47
N GLU A 273 1.30 -4.47 12.99
CA GLU A 273 2.53 -3.75 12.64
C GLU A 273 2.87 -2.60 13.61
N TYR A 274 2.11 -2.43 14.70
CA TYR A 274 2.37 -1.38 15.68
C TYR A 274 3.72 -1.59 16.39
N ASP A 275 4.52 -0.53 16.40
CA ASP A 275 5.60 -0.35 17.36
C ASP A 275 5.80 1.13 17.71
N GLU A 276 6.73 1.39 18.61
CA GLU A 276 7.05 2.72 19.15
C GLU A 276 7.70 3.67 18.12
N SER A 277 8.15 3.19 16.96
CA SER A 277 8.80 4.06 15.95
C SER A 277 7.84 5.09 15.37
N ILE A 278 6.56 4.73 15.19
CA ILE A 278 5.52 5.64 14.68
C ILE A 278 5.31 6.79 15.68
N ARG A 279 5.23 6.48 16.98
CA ARG A 279 5.11 7.52 18.01
C ARG A 279 6.38 8.37 18.06
N SER A 280 7.55 7.74 18.07
CA SER A 280 8.86 8.42 18.12
C SER A 280 9.09 9.38 16.94
N HIS A 281 8.61 9.03 15.74
CA HIS A 281 8.79 9.82 14.51
C HIS A 281 7.86 11.03 14.42
N PHE A 282 6.64 10.93 14.96
CA PHE A 282 5.65 12.01 14.93
C PHE A 282 5.56 12.80 16.25
N LEU A 283 6.19 12.38 17.33
CA LEU A 283 6.26 13.16 18.57
C LEU A 283 7.24 14.34 18.39
N GLY A 284 6.75 15.57 18.50
CA GLY A 284 7.58 16.77 18.30
C GLY A 284 7.96 17.07 16.84
N ASN A 285 7.35 16.39 15.87
CA ASN A 285 7.70 16.50 14.46
C ASN A 285 7.28 17.87 13.86
N PRO A 286 8.19 18.61 13.18
CA PRO A 286 7.95 19.99 12.76
C PRO A 286 6.95 20.14 11.60
N VAL A 287 6.56 19.05 10.92
CA VAL A 287 5.59 19.07 9.81
C VAL A 287 4.22 18.57 10.27
N THR A 288 4.19 17.45 11.00
CA THR A 288 2.97 16.88 11.60
C THR A 288 3.26 16.26 12.96
N HIS A 289 3.03 16.99 14.05
CA HIS A 289 3.26 16.48 15.41
C HIS A 289 2.03 15.78 15.98
N ILE A 290 2.22 14.71 16.76
CA ILE A 290 1.18 14.19 17.65
C ILE A 290 0.85 15.26 18.70
N TRP A 291 -0.42 15.66 18.80
CA TRP A 291 -0.93 16.53 19.87
C TRP A 291 -1.81 15.77 20.86
N ALA A 292 -2.41 14.64 20.45
CA ALA A 292 -3.09 13.72 21.34
C ALA A 292 -2.84 12.26 20.95
N ALA A 293 -2.71 11.40 21.95
CA ALA A 293 -2.89 9.96 21.81
C ALA A 293 -4.10 9.54 22.65
N LEU A 294 -5.05 8.86 22.04
CA LEU A 294 -6.25 8.32 22.66
C LEU A 294 -6.23 6.79 22.60
N GLY A 295 -6.81 6.14 23.60
CA GLY A 295 -6.88 4.69 23.71
C GLY A 295 -5.64 4.05 24.30
N LEU A 296 -5.70 2.73 24.47
CA LEU A 296 -4.56 1.89 24.84
C LEU A 296 -4.07 1.17 23.59
N VAL A 297 -2.79 0.80 23.56
CA VAL A 297 -2.20 0.15 22.37
C VAL A 297 -2.96 -1.11 21.95
N ASN A 298 -3.47 -1.89 22.90
CA ASN A 298 -4.28 -3.08 22.68
C ASN A 298 -5.81 -2.85 22.65
N ASP A 299 -6.27 -1.60 22.80
CA ASP A 299 -7.70 -1.26 22.76
C ASP A 299 -7.93 0.20 22.32
N SER A 300 -8.43 0.37 21.09
CA SER A 300 -8.93 1.63 20.56
C SER A 300 -7.87 2.73 20.38
N LEU A 301 -6.62 2.37 20.05
CA LEU A 301 -5.52 3.32 19.83
C LEU A 301 -5.77 4.23 18.62
N GLU A 302 -5.55 5.53 18.86
CA GLU A 302 -5.72 6.61 17.90
C GLU A 302 -4.66 7.70 18.20
N PHE A 303 -3.83 8.07 17.22
CA PHE A 303 -2.96 9.25 17.33
C PHE A 303 -3.51 10.40 16.50
N ARG A 304 -3.75 11.55 17.14
CA ARG A 304 -4.16 12.79 16.49
C ARG A 304 -2.93 13.64 16.23
N LEU A 305 -2.61 13.82 14.95
CA LEU A 305 -1.53 14.68 14.47
C LEU A 305 -2.10 16.06 14.11
N SER A 306 -1.26 17.09 14.12
CA SER A 306 -1.62 18.46 13.74
C SER A 306 -0.60 19.06 12.77
N SER A 307 -1.11 19.79 11.78
CA SER A 307 -0.32 20.71 10.95
C SER A 307 -1.05 22.06 10.86
N GLY A 308 -0.67 22.98 11.76
CA GLY A 308 -1.30 24.30 11.89
C GLY A 308 -2.76 24.21 12.34
N ARG A 309 -3.69 24.23 11.37
CA ARG A 309 -5.15 24.15 11.61
C ARG A 309 -5.78 22.82 11.20
N TYR A 310 -5.02 21.93 10.56
CA TYR A 310 -5.51 20.66 10.05
C TYR A 310 -5.13 19.52 11.00
N VAL A 311 -6.07 18.60 11.21
CA VAL A 311 -5.90 17.43 12.08
C VAL A 311 -5.79 16.16 11.22
N PHE A 312 -4.98 15.20 11.65
CA PHE A 312 -4.80 13.94 10.94
C PHE A 312 -4.88 12.79 11.95
N ASP A 313 -5.91 11.96 11.85
CA ASP A 313 -6.18 10.90 12.84
C ASP A 313 -5.65 9.56 12.29
N LEU A 314 -4.67 8.98 12.98
CA LEU A 314 -4.11 7.65 12.71
C LEU A 314 -4.82 6.61 13.59
N PHE A 315 -5.67 5.77 12.99
CA PHE A 315 -6.44 4.74 13.67
C PHE A 315 -5.79 3.36 13.52
N TRP A 316 -5.56 2.65 14.63
CA TRP A 316 -5.15 1.25 14.56
C TRP A 316 -6.36 0.31 14.43
N THR A 317 -6.24 -0.63 13.50
CA THR A 317 -7.23 -1.68 13.29
C THR A 317 -6.81 -3.01 13.89
N TYR A 318 -7.70 -3.58 14.69
CA TYR A 318 -7.55 -4.86 15.34
C TYR A 318 -8.39 -5.90 14.60
N ARG A 319 -8.05 -7.18 14.64
CA ARG A 319 -8.90 -8.25 14.09
C ARG A 319 -10.07 -8.57 15.02
N GLU A 320 -11.17 -9.01 14.45
CA GLU A 320 -12.28 -9.66 15.17
C GLU A 320 -12.52 -11.04 14.54
N GLY A 321 -11.84 -12.04 15.10
CA GLY A 321 -11.75 -13.39 14.54
C GLY A 321 -11.16 -13.40 13.12
N ASN A 322 -11.74 -14.24 12.27
CA ASN A 322 -11.31 -14.44 10.88
C ASN A 322 -12.18 -13.71 9.85
N ASN A 323 -13.10 -12.85 10.28
CA ASN A 323 -14.15 -12.29 9.40
C ASN A 323 -14.09 -10.76 9.27
N ALA A 324 -13.61 -10.04 10.29
CA ALA A 324 -13.63 -8.57 10.31
C ALA A 324 -12.37 -7.97 10.93
N ARG A 325 -12.22 -6.66 10.74
CA ARG A 325 -11.39 -5.77 11.56
C ARG A 325 -12.27 -4.75 12.27
N TRP A 326 -11.74 -4.08 13.28
CA TRP A 326 -12.37 -2.90 13.88
C TRP A 326 -11.33 -1.85 14.26
N TYR A 327 -11.75 -0.59 14.29
CA TYR A 327 -11.04 0.49 14.97
C TYR A 327 -11.93 1.12 16.05
N GLY A 328 -11.29 1.76 17.03
CA GLY A 328 -11.97 2.40 18.14
C GLY A 328 -12.49 3.80 17.81
N TYR A 329 -13.55 4.21 18.48
CA TYR A 329 -13.97 5.60 18.59
C TYR A 329 -14.34 5.91 20.04
N GLN A 330 -14.03 7.11 20.52
CA GLN A 330 -14.13 7.45 21.94
C GLN A 330 -14.93 8.74 22.16
N ALA A 331 -16.04 8.62 22.89
CA ALA A 331 -16.90 9.73 23.28
C ALA A 331 -17.25 9.63 24.76
N GLN A 332 -16.88 10.65 25.53
CA GLN A 332 -16.79 10.56 26.99
C GLN A 332 -15.97 9.31 27.39
N ARG A 333 -16.29 8.65 28.51
CA ARG A 333 -15.62 7.40 28.92
C ARG A 333 -16.06 6.17 28.12
N SER A 334 -17.02 6.30 27.18
CA SER A 334 -17.52 5.20 26.37
C SER A 334 -16.64 4.93 25.16
N LYS A 335 -16.24 3.66 24.99
CA LYS A 335 -15.60 3.12 23.80
C LYS A 335 -16.66 2.57 22.85
N TYR A 336 -16.49 2.89 21.58
CA TYR A 336 -17.27 2.37 20.47
C TYR A 336 -16.31 1.67 19.50
N ARG A 337 -16.82 0.70 18.74
CA ARG A 337 -16.09 0.04 17.65
C ARG A 337 -16.79 0.31 16.34
N ARG A 338 -16.00 0.52 15.28
CA ARG A 338 -16.48 0.54 13.89
C ARG A 338 -15.87 -0.63 13.16
N SER A 339 -16.73 -1.45 12.54
CA SER A 339 -16.32 -2.68 11.86
C SER A 339 -15.87 -2.40 10.43
N LEU A 340 -14.87 -3.13 9.97
CA LEU A 340 -14.29 -3.06 8.63
C LEU A 340 -14.20 -4.48 8.06
N PRO A 341 -14.23 -4.67 6.73
CA PRO A 341 -13.97 -5.97 6.13
C PRO A 341 -12.57 -6.47 6.51
N LEU A 342 -12.38 -7.79 6.61
CA LEU A 342 -11.05 -8.33 6.83
C LEU A 342 -10.21 -8.24 5.55
N PHE A 343 -9.27 -7.32 5.53
CA PHE A 343 -8.16 -7.31 4.58
C PHE A 343 -6.81 -7.31 5.30
N SER A 344 -5.79 -7.85 4.62
CA SER A 344 -4.38 -7.81 5.04
C SER A 344 -3.47 -7.21 3.97
N LYS A 345 -4.05 -6.67 2.89
CA LYS A 345 -3.33 -6.05 1.78
C LYS A 345 -3.92 -4.68 1.47
N VAL A 346 -3.04 -3.71 1.22
CA VAL A 346 -3.38 -2.41 0.66
C VAL A 346 -2.88 -2.29 -0.77
N CYS A 347 -3.53 -1.43 -1.54
CA CYS A 347 -3.23 -1.09 -2.92
C CYS A 347 -2.81 0.38 -2.99
N SER A 348 -2.25 0.81 -4.11
CA SER A 348 -1.89 2.21 -4.37
C SER A 348 -3.01 2.96 -5.10
N GLY A 349 -3.23 4.22 -4.74
CA GLY A 349 -4.14 5.15 -5.40
C GLY A 349 -3.47 6.50 -5.67
N ASP A 350 -4.03 7.27 -6.59
CA ASP A 350 -3.60 8.64 -6.88
C ASP A 350 -4.53 9.63 -6.17
N LEU A 351 -3.97 10.57 -5.42
CA LEU A 351 -4.67 11.72 -4.86
C LEU A 351 -3.84 12.98 -5.18
N PHE A 352 -4.36 13.82 -6.08
CA PHE A 352 -3.69 15.03 -6.59
C PHE A 352 -2.26 14.81 -7.12
N GLY A 353 -2.01 13.68 -7.78
CA GLY A 353 -0.70 13.33 -8.36
C GLY A 353 0.29 12.69 -7.38
N TYR A 354 -0.09 12.51 -6.12
CA TYR A 354 0.69 11.77 -5.12
C TYR A 354 0.17 10.35 -4.96
N ARG A 355 1.08 9.40 -4.73
CA ARG A 355 0.72 8.01 -4.39
C ARG A 355 0.33 7.93 -2.91
N PHE A 356 -0.86 7.39 -2.65
CA PHE A 356 -1.32 7.01 -1.31
C PHE A 356 -1.74 5.56 -1.28
N SER A 357 -1.59 4.90 -0.14
CA SER A 357 -2.16 3.57 0.07
C SER A 357 -3.68 3.65 0.32
N VAL A 358 -4.42 2.67 -0.19
CA VAL A 358 -5.89 2.53 -0.16
C VAL A 358 -6.26 1.05 0.04
N PRO A 359 -7.43 0.70 0.60
CA PRO A 359 -7.90 -0.69 0.58
C PRO A 359 -8.09 -1.17 -0.86
N CYS A 360 -7.67 -2.40 -1.18
CA CYS A 360 -7.82 -2.95 -2.54
C CYS A 360 -9.30 -3.14 -2.96
N SER A 361 -10.20 -3.33 -2.00
CA SER A 361 -11.66 -3.35 -2.17
C SER A 361 -12.31 -2.07 -1.60
N PRO A 362 -12.19 -0.89 -2.26
CA PRO A 362 -12.69 0.36 -1.68
C PRO A 362 -14.23 0.39 -1.59
N ILE A 363 -14.94 -0.30 -2.49
CA ILE A 363 -16.41 -0.44 -2.42
C ILE A 363 -16.81 -1.21 -1.16
N GLU A 364 -16.15 -2.34 -0.89
CA GLU A 364 -16.43 -3.20 0.26
C GLU A 364 -16.16 -2.47 1.59
N TYR A 365 -15.05 -1.72 1.66
CA TYR A 365 -14.77 -0.85 2.80
C TYR A 365 -15.89 0.18 3.02
N LEU A 366 -16.29 0.90 1.97
CA LEU A 366 -17.28 1.98 2.07
C LEU A 366 -18.70 1.45 2.34
N ASP A 367 -19.07 0.31 1.76
CA ASP A 367 -20.33 -0.40 2.05
C ASP A 367 -20.38 -0.85 3.51
N HIS A 368 -19.27 -1.31 4.09
CA HIS A 368 -19.19 -1.68 5.50
C HIS A 368 -19.21 -0.45 6.43
N GLU A 369 -18.56 0.64 6.03
CA GLU A 369 -18.37 1.83 6.87
C GLU A 369 -19.60 2.77 6.90
N TYR A 370 -20.34 2.86 5.79
CA TYR A 370 -21.47 3.78 5.62
C TYR A 370 -22.81 3.09 5.31
N GLY A 371 -22.80 1.78 5.08
CA GLY A 371 -23.92 1.01 4.55
C GLY A 371 -23.90 0.91 3.03
N LYS A 372 -24.40 -0.23 2.52
CA LYS A 372 -24.33 -0.63 1.12
C LYS A 372 -24.86 0.45 0.17
N ASN A 373 -24.01 0.97 -0.71
CA ASN A 373 -24.25 2.11 -1.62
C ASN A 373 -24.65 3.46 -0.99
N ASN A 374 -24.93 3.56 0.31
CA ASN A 374 -25.36 4.82 0.97
C ASN A 374 -24.35 5.95 0.77
N TRP A 375 -23.06 5.62 0.76
CA TRP A 375 -21.96 6.55 0.54
C TRP A 375 -21.91 7.13 -0.89
N THR A 376 -22.65 6.59 -1.87
CA THR A 376 -22.58 7.07 -3.26
C THR A 376 -23.10 8.49 -3.44
N VAL A 377 -23.91 8.99 -2.50
CA VAL A 377 -24.41 10.38 -2.43
C VAL A 377 -23.97 11.05 -1.12
N PRO A 378 -23.93 12.40 -1.02
CA PRO A 378 -23.74 13.08 0.24
C PRO A 378 -24.89 12.73 1.20
N LEU A 379 -24.53 12.38 2.44
CA LEU A 379 -25.49 12.02 3.47
C LEU A 379 -26.23 13.28 3.96
N GLN A 380 -27.47 13.13 4.43
CA GLN A 380 -28.24 14.23 4.99
C GLN A 380 -27.72 14.62 6.39
N LYS A 381 -28.16 15.78 6.91
CA LYS A 381 -27.61 16.39 8.13
C LYS A 381 -27.66 15.49 9.36
N ASP A 382 -28.67 14.62 9.44
CA ASP A 382 -28.99 13.82 10.62
C ASP A 382 -28.41 12.39 10.55
N TYR A 383 -27.27 12.21 9.87
CA TYR A 383 -26.62 10.90 9.72
C TYR A 383 -26.04 10.38 11.04
N GLY A 384 -26.74 9.44 11.66
CA GLY A 384 -26.18 8.58 12.70
C GLY A 384 -25.18 7.58 12.10
N TRP A 385 -24.05 7.37 12.78
CA TRP A 385 -23.01 6.42 12.37
C TRP A 385 -23.49 4.96 12.53
N ILE A 386 -24.20 4.42 11.53
CA ILE A 386 -24.83 3.08 11.62
C ILE A 386 -23.86 1.91 11.87
N ASN A 387 -22.58 2.07 11.51
CA ASN A 387 -21.52 1.07 11.74
C ASN A 387 -20.85 1.21 13.14
N MET A 388 -21.19 2.23 13.92
CA MET A 388 -20.58 2.51 15.23
C MET A 388 -21.35 1.82 16.36
N LYS A 389 -20.81 0.72 16.88
CA LYS A 389 -21.40 -0.06 17.97
C LYS A 389 -20.77 0.32 19.31
N TYR A 390 -21.57 0.47 20.36
CA TYR A 390 -21.03 0.56 21.72
C TYR A 390 -20.29 -0.74 22.08
N HIS A 391 -19.15 -0.62 22.76
CA HIS A 391 -18.32 -1.78 23.13
C HIS A 391 -18.17 -1.94 24.64
N SER A 392 -17.68 -0.92 25.34
CA SER A 392 -17.53 -0.92 26.81
C SER A 392 -17.15 0.48 27.30
N MET A 393 -17.06 0.69 28.61
CA MET A 393 -16.61 1.96 29.21
C MET A 393 -15.19 1.81 29.77
N TRP A 394 -14.37 2.87 29.69
CA TRP A 394 -13.13 2.94 30.46
C TRP A 394 -13.44 3.01 31.96
N ASN A 395 -12.83 2.13 32.77
CA ASN A 395 -12.72 2.34 34.22
C ASN A 395 -11.73 3.49 34.52
N ASP A 396 -11.77 4.01 35.74
CA ASP A 396 -11.01 5.21 36.15
C ASP A 396 -9.51 5.08 35.89
N ILE A 397 -8.93 3.92 36.22
CA ILE A 397 -7.50 3.65 36.06
C ILE A 397 -7.13 3.50 34.58
N SER A 398 -7.87 2.69 33.81
CA SER A 398 -7.60 2.51 32.38
C SER A 398 -7.75 3.82 31.60
N TRP A 399 -8.72 4.66 31.98
CA TRP A 399 -8.87 6.02 31.45
C TRP A 399 -7.61 6.88 31.70
N MET A 400 -6.98 6.78 32.89
CA MET A 400 -5.75 7.52 33.22
C MET A 400 -4.56 7.17 32.31
N TYR A 401 -4.60 6.06 31.58
CA TYR A 401 -3.59 5.68 30.58
C TYR A 401 -4.05 5.91 29.13
N ALA A 402 -5.36 5.92 28.88
CA ALA A 402 -5.95 6.01 27.55
C ALA A 402 -6.08 7.44 26.99
N VAL A 403 -5.56 8.48 27.66
CA VAL A 403 -5.56 9.86 27.15
C VAL A 403 -4.23 10.55 27.47
N ARG A 404 -3.48 10.95 26.44
CA ARG A 404 -2.25 11.74 26.55
C ARG A 404 -2.32 12.93 25.59
N LEU A 405 -1.95 14.12 26.07
CA LEU A 405 -1.87 15.35 25.27
C LEU A 405 -0.42 15.83 25.22
N TYR A 406 0.01 16.38 24.10
CA TYR A 406 1.39 16.75 23.84
C TYR A 406 1.53 18.17 23.29
N SER A 407 2.67 18.81 23.54
CA SER A 407 3.04 20.09 22.95
C SER A 407 3.54 19.91 21.50
N PRO A 408 3.63 20.98 20.68
CA PRO A 408 4.19 20.91 19.34
C PRO A 408 5.63 20.37 19.29
N GLU A 409 6.37 20.51 20.39
CA GLU A 409 7.75 20.03 20.58
C GLU A 409 7.79 18.61 21.18
N GLY A 410 6.64 17.95 21.37
CA GLY A 410 6.54 16.56 21.83
C GLY A 410 6.49 16.36 23.36
N HIS A 411 6.51 17.42 24.16
CA HIS A 411 6.45 17.30 25.62
C HIS A 411 5.04 16.94 26.09
N LEU A 412 4.92 16.02 27.06
CA LEU A 412 3.63 15.68 27.67
C LEU A 412 3.05 16.91 28.39
N ARG A 413 1.80 17.26 28.08
CA ARG A 413 1.14 18.45 28.62
C ARG A 413 0.67 18.24 30.06
N SER A 414 0.94 19.25 30.88
CA SER A 414 0.88 19.20 32.35
C SER A 414 0.18 20.41 32.97
N ASP A 415 -0.64 21.10 32.18
CA ASP A 415 -1.18 22.42 32.49
C ASP A 415 -2.71 22.46 32.50
N GLU A 416 -3.25 23.56 33.01
CA GLU A 416 -4.68 23.80 33.15
C GLU A 416 -5.46 23.67 31.83
N LEU A 417 -4.89 24.05 30.67
CA LEU A 417 -5.60 23.92 29.39
C LEU A 417 -5.75 22.47 28.96
N ALA A 418 -4.72 21.64 29.18
CA ALA A 418 -4.76 20.21 28.92
C ALA A 418 -5.75 19.50 29.87
N ILE A 419 -5.68 19.81 31.17
CA ILE A 419 -6.61 19.27 32.17
C ILE A 419 -8.05 19.70 31.88
N SER A 420 -8.27 20.96 31.49
CA SER A 420 -9.59 21.51 31.13
C SER A 420 -10.15 20.91 29.84
N TRP A 421 -9.32 20.70 28.80
CA TRP A 421 -9.74 19.99 27.58
C TRP A 421 -10.19 18.57 27.90
N VAL A 422 -9.42 17.86 28.72
CA VAL A 422 -9.73 16.50 29.16
C VAL A 422 -11.02 16.47 30.00
N ALA A 423 -11.13 17.32 31.01
CA ALA A 423 -12.33 17.45 31.84
C ALA A 423 -13.60 17.73 30.99
N LYS A 424 -13.52 18.64 30.02
CA LYS A 424 -14.61 18.97 29.10
C LYS A 424 -14.94 17.83 28.12
N ARG A 425 -13.95 17.19 27.51
CA ARG A 425 -14.14 16.10 26.53
C ARG A 425 -14.71 14.82 27.18
N PHE A 426 -14.39 14.59 28.45
CA PHE A 426 -14.76 13.38 29.19
C PHE A 426 -15.83 13.59 30.28
N ASN A 427 -16.41 14.79 30.38
CA ASN A 427 -17.45 15.18 31.34
C ASN A 427 -17.04 14.92 32.82
N TYR A 428 -15.87 15.41 33.20
CA TYR A 428 -15.26 15.25 34.52
C TYR A 428 -15.12 16.59 35.24
N THR A 429 -15.10 16.56 36.58
CA THR A 429 -14.77 17.77 37.37
C THR A 429 -13.26 17.95 37.46
N TYR A 430 -12.78 19.20 37.51
CA TYR A 430 -11.34 19.49 37.60
C TYR A 430 -10.68 18.83 38.83
N ALA A 431 -11.40 18.74 39.95
CA ALA A 431 -10.93 18.10 41.18
C ALA A 431 -11.01 16.55 41.17
N SER A 432 -11.74 15.95 40.21
CA SER A 432 -11.83 14.49 40.06
C SER A 432 -10.94 13.94 38.96
N VAL A 433 -10.29 14.80 38.15
CA VAL A 433 -9.09 14.40 37.41
C VAL A 433 -8.00 14.16 38.46
N PRO A 434 -7.46 12.94 38.64
CA PRO A 434 -6.40 12.67 39.62
C PRO A 434 -5.17 13.54 39.33
N SER A 435 -4.23 13.68 40.27
CA SER A 435 -3.02 14.49 40.12
C SER A 435 -2.12 14.00 38.97
N PHE A 436 -2.49 14.37 37.74
CA PHE A 436 -2.36 13.65 36.46
C PHE A 436 -0.90 13.46 35.97
N LEU A 437 0.06 13.98 36.73
CA LEU A 437 1.35 14.48 36.27
C LEU A 437 2.50 14.13 37.22
N ASN A 438 2.21 13.90 38.50
CA ASN A 438 3.22 13.60 39.53
C ASN A 438 3.30 12.10 39.86
N VAL A 439 2.51 11.26 39.17
CA VAL A 439 2.34 9.82 39.45
C VAL A 439 2.57 8.95 38.19
N LEU A 440 3.05 9.57 37.10
CA LEU A 440 3.52 8.82 35.93
C LEU A 440 4.92 8.27 36.25
N PRO A 441 5.18 6.96 36.07
CA PRO A 441 6.50 6.41 36.28
C PRO A 441 7.48 6.97 35.24
N ASN A 442 8.74 7.18 35.63
CA ASN A 442 9.85 7.52 34.73
C ASN A 442 10.21 6.37 33.76
N GLU A 443 9.60 5.19 33.94
CA GLU A 443 9.85 3.99 33.14
C GLU A 443 8.85 3.89 31.99
N THR A 444 9.33 3.44 30.83
CA THR A 444 8.46 3.00 29.74
C THR A 444 7.49 1.94 30.26
N VAL A 445 6.18 2.22 30.23
CA VAL A 445 5.15 1.24 30.55
C VAL A 445 5.27 0.09 29.55
N THR A 446 5.92 -0.99 29.98
CA THR A 446 6.09 -2.21 29.19
C THR A 446 4.71 -2.81 28.99
N LEU A 447 4.19 -2.65 27.78
CA LEU A 447 2.88 -3.18 27.40
C LEU A 447 2.87 -4.70 27.63
N PRO A 448 1.72 -5.30 28.01
CA PRO A 448 1.59 -6.75 28.04
C PRO A 448 2.06 -7.32 26.69
N PRO A 449 2.90 -8.37 26.69
CA PRO A 449 3.41 -8.92 25.44
C PRO A 449 2.24 -9.33 24.54
N LEU A 450 2.39 -9.07 23.24
CA LEU A 450 1.47 -9.54 22.21
C LEU A 450 1.14 -11.01 22.48
N LYS A 451 -0.16 -11.33 22.62
CA LYS A 451 -0.61 -12.73 22.63
C LYS A 451 -0.32 -13.32 21.26
N SER A 452 0.84 -13.93 21.12
CA SER A 452 1.37 -14.53 19.91
C SER A 452 0.70 -15.88 19.63
N GLU A 453 -0.63 -15.87 19.49
CA GLU A 453 -1.40 -16.96 18.89
C GLU A 453 -1.19 -16.99 17.35
N PHE A 454 0.07 -16.88 16.94
CA PHE A 454 0.55 -17.31 15.64
C PHE A 454 0.44 -18.83 15.61
N VAL A 455 -0.65 -19.32 15.03
CA VAL A 455 -0.76 -20.71 14.59
C VAL A 455 0.42 -20.97 13.65
N GLN A 456 1.40 -21.75 14.13
CA GLN A 456 2.42 -22.30 13.27
C GLN A 456 1.73 -23.21 12.26
N VAL A 457 1.54 -22.70 11.03
CA VAL A 457 1.23 -23.54 9.88
C VAL A 457 2.47 -24.40 9.62
N LYS A 458 2.53 -25.54 10.31
CA LYS A 458 3.56 -26.55 10.10
C LYS A 458 3.44 -27.00 8.65
N SER A 459 4.46 -26.68 7.85
CA SER A 459 4.65 -27.23 6.52
C SER A 459 4.79 -28.74 6.65
N GLN A 460 3.68 -29.47 6.42
CA GLN A 460 3.72 -30.91 6.31
C GLN A 460 4.63 -31.27 5.13
N LYS A 461 5.70 -32.01 5.42
CA LYS A 461 6.44 -32.72 4.37
C LYS A 461 5.45 -33.65 3.67
N VAL A 462 5.35 -33.53 2.35
CA VAL A 462 4.88 -34.65 1.53
C VAL A 462 6.05 -35.63 1.47
N GLU A 463 5.93 -36.74 2.18
CA GLU A 463 6.94 -37.80 2.21
C GLU A 463 6.52 -38.90 1.22
N GLU A 464 7.42 -39.25 0.28
CA GLU A 464 7.09 -40.12 -0.85
C GLU A 464 6.84 -41.57 -0.41
N GLN A 465 5.57 -41.98 -0.37
CA GLN A 465 5.21 -43.39 -0.19
C GLN A 465 5.47 -44.18 -1.49
N LYS A 466 6.48 -45.05 -1.47
CA LYS A 466 6.58 -46.16 -2.41
C LYS A 466 5.55 -47.23 -2.05
N PRO A 467 4.94 -47.92 -3.03
CA PRO A 467 4.06 -49.05 -2.76
C PRO A 467 4.86 -50.23 -2.20
N VAL A 468 4.25 -50.95 -1.27
CA VAL A 468 4.67 -52.28 -0.81
C VAL A 468 3.53 -53.25 -1.14
N GLU A 469 3.88 -54.44 -1.61
CA GLU A 469 2.93 -55.45 -2.05
C GLU A 469 2.13 -56.02 -0.87
N LYS A 470 0.87 -56.39 -1.13
CA LYS A 470 0.07 -57.18 -0.20
C LYS A 470 0.16 -58.65 -0.60
N GLU A 471 0.75 -59.46 0.27
CA GLU A 471 0.63 -60.91 0.23
C GLU A 471 -0.47 -61.35 1.22
N GLU A 472 -1.19 -62.43 0.92
CA GLU A 472 -2.35 -62.87 1.70
C GLU A 472 -1.97 -63.72 2.91
N GLN A 473 -2.72 -63.57 4.01
CA GLN A 473 -3.09 -64.72 4.82
C GLN A 473 -4.39 -64.52 5.61
N ARG A 474 -4.90 -65.62 6.16
CA ARG A 474 -6.31 -65.85 6.52
C ARG A 474 -6.60 -65.74 8.02
N GLN A 475 -7.88 -65.50 8.29
CA GLN A 475 -8.74 -66.10 9.34
C GLN A 475 -8.10 -66.55 10.66
N GLU A 476 -8.70 -66.12 11.77
CA GLU A 476 -9.57 -67.01 12.53
C GLU A 476 -10.68 -66.20 13.23
N GLU A 477 -11.75 -66.89 13.65
CA GLU A 477 -12.98 -66.33 14.22
C GLU A 477 -13.09 -66.74 15.69
N GLU A 478 -13.65 -65.88 16.55
CA GLU A 478 -14.33 -66.34 17.77
C GLU A 478 -15.39 -65.31 18.19
N GLU A 479 -16.52 -65.80 18.70
CA GLU A 479 -17.73 -65.04 19.03
C GLU A 479 -17.79 -64.79 20.56
N GLU A 480 -18.34 -63.65 21.01
CA GLU A 480 -19.18 -63.61 22.22
C GLU A 480 -19.98 -62.29 22.34
N GLU A 481 -21.30 -62.42 22.24
CA GLU A 481 -22.37 -61.55 22.77
C GLU A 481 -23.25 -62.46 23.69
N PRO A 482 -24.22 -62.01 24.52
CA PRO A 482 -25.04 -60.79 24.40
C PRO A 482 -25.37 -60.09 25.75
N GLU A 483 -26.48 -59.32 25.77
CA GLU A 483 -27.31 -58.88 26.92
C GLU A 483 -26.79 -57.70 27.80
N GLY A 484 -27.64 -56.75 28.24
CA GLY A 484 -29.05 -56.52 27.88
C GLY A 484 -29.76 -55.44 28.74
N GLU A 485 -30.78 -54.79 28.15
CA GLU A 485 -31.87 -53.98 28.78
C GLU A 485 -31.50 -52.75 29.66
N GLY A 486 -32.32 -51.70 29.84
CA GLY A 486 -33.63 -51.29 29.28
C GLY A 486 -33.62 -49.79 28.88
N LYS A 487 -34.65 -49.16 28.26
CA LYS A 487 -36.10 -49.12 28.58
C LYS A 487 -36.38 -48.54 29.97
N GLU A 488 -37.38 -47.69 30.25
CA GLU A 488 -38.47 -46.96 29.54
C GLU A 488 -38.98 -45.89 30.58
N ASN A 489 -39.67 -44.76 30.36
CA ASN A 489 -40.28 -44.01 29.24
C ASN A 489 -40.64 -42.56 29.78
N GLU A 490 -41.46 -41.60 29.27
CA GLU A 490 -42.35 -41.35 28.10
C GLU A 490 -42.68 -39.82 28.01
N ASN A 491 -43.46 -39.38 27.00
CA ASN A 491 -44.42 -38.23 26.99
C ASN A 491 -43.96 -36.74 27.06
N GLU A 492 -44.69 -35.75 26.50
CA GLU A 492 -45.69 -35.68 25.40
C GLU A 492 -45.96 -34.19 25.04
N GLY A 493 -46.52 -33.88 23.85
CA GLY A 493 -47.07 -32.54 23.54
C GLY A 493 -47.01 -32.13 22.07
N GLN A 494 -48.12 -32.29 21.33
CA GLN A 494 -48.27 -31.90 19.92
C GLN A 494 -49.18 -30.66 19.74
N GLU A 495 -48.82 -29.83 18.74
CA GLU A 495 -49.74 -29.17 17.78
C GLU A 495 -50.75 -28.10 18.29
N PRO A 496 -51.43 -27.35 17.38
CA PRO A 496 -51.42 -27.38 15.91
C PRO A 496 -50.98 -26.08 15.20
N ASN A 497 -50.99 -26.14 13.87
CA ASN A 497 -50.87 -24.98 12.97
C ASN A 497 -52.13 -24.10 12.99
N GLU A 498 -52.02 -22.90 12.42
CA GLU A 498 -53.12 -22.31 11.65
C GLU A 498 -52.54 -21.62 10.39
N GLU A 499 -53.17 -21.83 9.25
CA GLU A 499 -52.88 -21.13 7.98
C GLU A 499 -53.87 -19.97 7.84
N GLU A 500 -53.45 -18.86 7.24
CA GLU A 500 -54.42 -18.00 6.55
C GLU A 500 -53.81 -17.41 5.27
N GLN A 501 -54.57 -17.49 4.19
CA GLN A 501 -54.25 -16.93 2.88
C GLN A 501 -55.28 -15.85 2.58
N GLU A 502 -54.84 -14.65 2.17
CA GLU A 502 -55.69 -13.78 1.36
C GLU A 502 -54.93 -13.36 0.09
N GLU A 503 -55.55 -13.64 -1.05
CA GLU A 503 -55.24 -12.93 -2.28
C GLU A 503 -55.87 -11.54 -2.20
N ASP A 504 -55.20 -10.52 -2.73
CA ASP A 504 -55.95 -9.60 -3.59
C ASP A 504 -55.13 -9.13 -4.79
N LYS A 505 -55.85 -8.76 -5.85
CA LYS A 505 -55.35 -8.57 -7.20
C LYS A 505 -55.45 -7.10 -7.56
N ASN A 506 -54.34 -6.50 -7.98
CA ASN A 506 -54.42 -5.41 -8.94
C ASN A 506 -53.19 -5.42 -9.85
N ALA A 507 -53.44 -5.33 -11.15
CA ALA A 507 -52.44 -5.30 -12.18
C ALA A 507 -52.80 -4.21 -13.19
N GLU A 508 -52.03 -3.13 -13.22
CA GLU A 508 -52.10 -2.16 -14.31
C GLU A 508 -50.70 -1.78 -14.82
N LYS A 509 -50.70 -1.38 -16.09
CA LYS A 509 -49.64 -1.55 -17.11
C LYS A 509 -48.32 -0.78 -16.84
N PRO A 510 -47.22 -1.14 -17.54
CA PRO A 510 -46.00 -0.35 -17.56
C PRO A 510 -46.13 0.85 -18.51
N ASP A 511 -45.64 2.02 -18.10
CA ASP A 511 -45.51 3.19 -18.96
C ASP A 511 -44.15 3.23 -19.70
N THR A 512 -44.17 3.78 -20.91
CA THR A 512 -43.06 3.75 -21.87
C THR A 512 -42.31 5.08 -21.95
N GLU A 513 -41.30 5.26 -21.10
CA GLU A 513 -40.45 6.47 -21.10
C GLU A 513 -39.13 6.24 -21.89
N ALA A 514 -39.24 5.76 -23.13
CA ALA A 514 -38.10 5.34 -23.95
C ALA A 514 -38.23 5.68 -25.45
N GLN A 515 -38.87 6.82 -25.79
CA GLN A 515 -39.05 7.20 -27.21
C GLN A 515 -39.00 8.70 -27.56
N GLU A 516 -38.98 9.64 -26.59
CA GLU A 516 -38.92 11.08 -26.88
C GLU A 516 -37.49 11.64 -27.09
N GLU A 517 -36.44 10.90 -26.73
CA GLU A 517 -35.03 11.33 -26.82
C GLU A 517 -34.46 11.31 -28.25
N LYS A 518 -35.31 11.49 -29.28
CA LYS A 518 -34.94 11.43 -30.71
C LYS A 518 -35.60 12.46 -31.64
N GLN A 519 -36.30 13.47 -31.12
CA GLN A 519 -36.81 14.58 -31.95
C GLN A 519 -36.35 15.98 -31.53
N ASN A 520 -35.55 16.11 -30.47
CA ASN A 520 -35.01 17.40 -29.98
C ASN A 520 -33.53 17.66 -30.36
N GLU A 521 -32.97 16.91 -31.32
CA GLU A 521 -31.55 17.03 -31.72
C GLU A 521 -31.36 17.67 -33.12
N GLU A 522 -32.42 17.93 -33.90
CA GLU A 522 -32.32 18.57 -35.22
C GLU A 522 -32.60 20.10 -35.23
N GLU A 523 -33.34 20.65 -34.25
CA GLU A 523 -33.63 22.11 -34.19
C GLU A 523 -32.55 22.96 -33.48
N ARG A 524 -31.37 22.42 -33.17
CA ARG A 524 -30.26 23.16 -32.52
C ARG A 524 -29.04 23.45 -33.40
N ASN A 525 -29.13 23.19 -34.71
CA ASN A 525 -28.10 23.56 -35.69
C ASN A 525 -28.54 24.79 -36.52
N GLN A 526 -28.72 25.93 -35.84
CA GLN A 526 -28.78 27.27 -36.43
C GLN A 526 -28.58 28.33 -35.33
N ASN A 527 -27.85 29.40 -35.65
CA ASN A 527 -27.51 30.55 -34.81
C ASN A 527 -26.46 30.32 -33.69
N GLU A 528 -25.19 30.28 -34.08
CA GLU A 528 -24.12 30.96 -33.33
C GLU A 528 -23.10 31.50 -34.37
N PRO A 529 -22.63 32.76 -34.28
CA PRO A 529 -21.77 33.38 -35.28
C PRO A 529 -20.27 33.11 -35.05
N GLU A 530 -19.47 33.35 -36.07
CA GLU A 530 -18.01 33.35 -36.00
C GLU A 530 -17.51 34.61 -35.25
N GLU A 531 -16.61 34.45 -34.27
CA GLU A 531 -15.77 35.54 -33.73
C GLU A 531 -14.30 35.28 -34.13
N GLU A 532 -13.61 36.34 -34.54
CA GLU A 532 -12.29 36.29 -35.19
C GLU A 532 -11.11 36.31 -34.19
N ASP A 533 -9.95 35.78 -34.61
CA ASP A 533 -8.68 35.89 -33.89
C ASP A 533 -8.20 37.36 -33.76
N VAL A 534 -7.70 37.75 -32.58
CA VAL A 534 -6.87 38.96 -32.38
C VAL A 534 -5.72 38.64 -31.41
N ASP A 535 -4.49 38.90 -31.84
CA ASP A 535 -3.26 38.77 -31.03
C ASP A 535 -3.10 39.91 -30.00
N GLU A 536 -2.67 39.59 -28.77
CA GLU A 536 -1.60 40.30 -28.01
C GLU A 536 -1.05 39.46 -26.84
#